data_AF-A0A9P0AHD4-F1
#
_entry.id   AF-A0A9P0AHD4-F1
#
_cell.length_a   1.000
_cell.length_b   1.000
_cell.length_c   1.000
_cell.angle_alpha   90.00
_cell.angle_beta   90.00
_cell.angle_gamma   90.00
#
_symmetry.space_group_name_H-M   'P 1'
#
loop_
_entity.id
_entity.type
_entity.pdbx_description
1 polymer ?
#
loop_
_entity_poly.entity_id
_entity_poly.type
_entity_poly.pdbx_seq_one_letter_code
_entity_poly.pdbx_strand_id
1 'polypeptide(L)'
;MILLFIPTIKRKVSFIRKDTDDIKNGIVVTRDGSTIVCWHPEEPFPYEFSKPLPEEQPTEVSSVLKVQNKDEIMSVFKEKPQQFVIQDLCKITFTSKHRWAKRKVEYFRKRNALKRSSREWL
;
A
#
# COMPACT_ATOMS: atom_id res chain seq x y z
N MET A 1 21.87 -60.79 6.45
CA MET A 1 21.62 -59.69 7.39
C MET A 1 22.73 -58.67 7.19
N ILE A 2 22.53 -57.68 6.30
CA ILE A 2 23.56 -56.70 5.94
C ILE A 2 23.09 -55.36 6.48
N LEU A 3 23.76 -54.88 7.52
CA LEU A 3 23.55 -53.55 8.09
C LEU A 3 24.14 -52.52 7.13
N LEU A 4 23.29 -51.74 6.47
CA LEU A 4 23.74 -50.57 5.70
C LEU A 4 24.10 -49.45 6.69
N PHE A 5 25.40 -49.17 6.75
CA PHE A 5 25.99 -48.08 7.52
C PHE A 5 25.67 -46.74 6.82
N ILE A 6 24.75 -45.95 7.36
CA ILE A 6 24.44 -44.61 6.83
C ILE A 6 25.47 -43.63 7.39
N PRO A 7 26.36 -43.01 6.60
CA PRO A 7 27.24 -41.97 7.10
C PRO A 7 26.42 -40.71 7.39
N THR A 8 26.42 -40.30 8.65
CA THR A 8 25.85 -39.03 9.10
C THR A 8 26.73 -37.90 8.55
N ILE A 9 26.29 -37.25 7.47
CA ILE A 9 26.91 -36.04 6.94
C ILE A 9 26.70 -34.93 7.98
N LYS A 10 27.72 -34.67 8.80
CA LYS A 10 27.77 -33.45 9.61
C LYS A 10 28.05 -32.27 8.69
N ARG A 11 27.00 -31.59 8.25
CA ARG A 11 27.13 -30.26 7.64
C ARG A 11 27.53 -29.27 8.72
N LYS A 12 28.84 -29.07 8.90
CA LYS A 12 29.37 -27.90 9.59
C LYS A 12 29.47 -26.78 8.56
N VAL A 13 28.39 -26.01 8.40
CA VAL A 13 28.44 -24.78 7.61
C VAL A 13 28.74 -23.64 8.58
N SER A 14 30.02 -23.35 8.77
CA SER A 14 30.47 -22.05 9.23
C SER A 14 31.27 -21.42 8.11
N PHE A 15 30.58 -21.12 7.01
CA PHE A 15 31.12 -20.31 5.93
C PHE A 15 30.58 -18.90 6.13
N ILE A 16 31.24 -18.13 7.00
CA ILE A 16 31.05 -16.67 7.01
C ILE A 16 31.82 -16.20 5.77
N ARG A 17 31.13 -16.18 4.64
CA ARG A 17 31.56 -15.41 3.47
C ARG A 17 31.46 -13.96 3.92
N LYS A 18 32.59 -13.29 4.16
CA LYS A 18 32.59 -11.83 4.26
C LYS A 18 32.36 -11.31 2.85
N ASP A 19 31.09 -11.21 2.46
CA ASP A 19 30.75 -10.57 1.20
C ASP A 19 31.01 -9.07 1.40
N THR A 20 31.79 -8.48 0.49
CA THR A 20 32.20 -7.06 0.51
C THR A 20 31.00 -6.09 0.49
N ASP A 21 29.80 -6.61 0.25
CA ASP A 21 28.55 -5.90 0.14
C ASP A 21 27.88 -5.69 1.51
N ASP A 22 28.19 -6.52 2.52
CA ASP A 22 27.66 -6.35 3.88
C ASP A 22 28.14 -5.05 4.52
N ILE A 23 29.41 -4.68 4.26
CA ILE A 23 30.01 -3.43 4.75
C ILE A 23 29.38 -2.22 4.06
N LYS A 24 29.11 -2.30 2.75
CA LYS A 24 28.43 -1.23 1.99
C LYS A 24 27.00 -1.00 2.50
N ASN A 25 26.34 -2.06 2.95
CA ASN A 25 24.99 -2.03 3.50
C ASN A 25 24.96 -1.73 5.02
N GLY A 26 26.11 -1.40 5.62
CA GLY A 26 26.20 -1.03 7.04
C GLY A 26 25.95 -2.19 8.02
N ILE A 27 26.08 -3.44 7.57
CA ILE A 27 25.86 -4.64 8.38
C ILE A 27 27.20 -5.06 9.02
N VAL A 28 27.23 -5.07 10.35
CA VAL A 28 28.43 -5.35 11.14
C VAL A 28 28.11 -6.36 12.24
N VAL A 29 28.99 -7.34 12.44
CA VAL A 29 28.89 -8.25 13.58
C VAL A 29 29.70 -7.69 14.74
N THR A 30 29.16 -7.72 15.96
CA THR A 30 29.91 -7.33 17.17
C THR A 30 31.14 -8.22 17.36
N ARG A 31 32.15 -7.71 18.08
CA ARG A 31 33.42 -8.44 18.31
C ARG A 31 33.21 -9.83 18.91
N ASP A 32 32.18 -9.99 19.71
CA ASP A 32 31.84 -11.24 20.40
C ASP A 32 31.08 -12.24 19.49
N GLY A 33 30.76 -11.85 18.25
CA GLY A 33 30.02 -12.69 17.30
C GLY A 33 28.56 -12.94 17.68
N SER A 34 28.10 -12.37 18.79
CA SER A 34 26.81 -12.66 19.43
C SER A 34 25.67 -11.79 18.89
N THR A 35 25.98 -10.66 18.25
CA THR A 35 24.97 -9.71 17.78
C THR A 35 25.35 -9.17 16.42
N ILE A 36 24.35 -9.05 15.54
CA ILE A 36 24.47 -8.40 14.24
C ILE A 36 23.83 -7.02 14.37
N VAL A 37 24.58 -5.99 14.03
CA VAL A 37 24.20 -4.57 14.06
C VAL A 37 24.08 -4.09 12.62
N CYS A 38 22.97 -3.45 12.27
CA CYS A 38 22.75 -2.91 10.93
C CYS A 38 22.54 -1.40 11.01
N TRP A 39 23.34 -0.64 10.27
CA TRP A 39 23.18 0.81 10.11
C TRP A 39 22.47 1.12 8.79
N HIS A 40 21.19 1.50 8.87
CA HIS A 40 20.37 1.88 7.71
C HIS A 40 19.83 3.31 7.88
N PRO A 41 20.58 4.36 7.48
CA PRO A 41 20.05 5.71 7.49
C PRO A 41 18.90 5.83 6.48
N GLU A 42 17.94 6.73 6.76
CA GLU A 42 16.90 7.07 5.78
C GLU A 42 17.52 7.91 4.67
N GLU A 43 17.44 7.44 3.42
CA GLU A 43 17.92 8.19 2.27
C GLU A 43 16.88 9.24 1.86
N PRO A 44 17.22 10.54 1.86
CA PRO A 44 16.29 11.56 1.40
C PRO A 44 16.06 11.44 -0.11
N PHE A 45 14.84 11.74 -0.55
CA PHE A 45 14.51 11.76 -1.97
C PHE A 45 15.29 12.89 -2.70
N PRO A 46 16.07 12.59 -3.76
CA PRO A 46 16.83 13.60 -4.49
C PRO A 46 15.93 14.64 -5.17
N TYR A 47 16.26 15.93 -5.02
CA TYR A 47 15.46 17.02 -5.58
C TYR A 47 15.34 16.98 -7.11
N GLU A 48 16.40 16.53 -7.81
CA GLU A 48 16.46 16.42 -9.28
C GLU A 48 15.39 15.47 -9.86
N PHE A 49 14.86 14.56 -9.06
CA PHE A 49 13.80 13.62 -9.46
C PHE A 49 12.40 14.11 -9.07
N SER A 50 12.30 15.27 -8.43
CA SER A 50 11.02 15.91 -8.15
C SER A 50 10.53 16.72 -9.35
N LYS A 51 9.21 16.89 -9.46
CA LYS A 51 8.60 17.79 -10.44
C LYS A 51 8.09 19.02 -9.72
N PRO A 52 8.16 20.22 -10.33
CA PRO A 52 7.52 21.39 -9.77
C PRO A 52 6.01 21.15 -9.67
N LEU A 53 5.38 21.75 -8.65
CA LEU A 53 3.94 21.77 -8.55
C LEU A 53 3.37 22.56 -9.74
N PRO A 54 2.26 22.11 -10.35
CA PRO A 54 1.61 22.86 -11.42
C PRO A 54 1.14 24.21 -10.86
N GLU A 55 1.40 25.30 -11.59
CA GLU A 55 0.88 26.61 -11.22
C GLU A 55 -0.64 26.63 -11.42
N GLU A 56 -1.38 26.92 -10.35
CA GLU A 56 -2.81 27.19 -10.44
C GLU A 56 -3.00 28.53 -11.16
N GLN A 57 -3.36 28.50 -12.43
CA GLN A 57 -3.73 29.72 -13.14
C GLN A 57 -4.99 30.30 -12.48
N PRO A 58 -4.97 31.55 -12.01
CA PRO A 58 -6.16 32.16 -11.46
C PRO A 58 -7.18 32.29 -12.59
N THR A 59 -8.26 31.51 -12.51
CA THR A 59 -9.42 31.70 -13.39
C THR A 59 -10.00 33.07 -13.03
N GLU A 60 -9.77 34.07 -13.88
CA GLU A 60 -10.34 35.39 -13.70
C GLU A 60 -11.88 35.28 -13.78
N VAL A 61 -12.55 35.51 -12.66
CA VAL A 61 -14.03 35.55 -12.59
C VAL A 61 -14.48 36.98 -12.45
N SER A 62 -15.38 37.41 -13.33
CA SER A 62 -15.98 38.75 -13.24
C SER A 62 -17.03 38.91 -12.14
N SER A 63 -17.30 37.84 -11.35
CA SER A 63 -18.29 37.90 -10.27
C SER A 63 -17.66 38.41 -8.96
N VAL A 64 -18.33 39.38 -8.32
CA VAL A 64 -17.90 40.01 -7.05
C VAL A 64 -17.65 38.98 -5.94
N LEU A 65 -18.44 37.92 -5.91
CA LEU A 65 -18.35 36.86 -4.90
C LEU A 65 -17.41 35.70 -5.30
N LYS A 66 -16.75 35.78 -6.47
CA LYS A 66 -15.89 34.72 -7.03
C LYS A 66 -16.56 33.32 -7.03
N VAL A 67 -17.89 33.25 -7.14
CA VAL A 67 -18.59 31.95 -7.15
C VAL A 67 -18.45 31.35 -8.55
N GLN A 68 -17.40 30.57 -8.72
CA GLN A 68 -17.15 29.80 -9.93
C GLN A 68 -18.08 28.56 -9.91
N ASN A 69 -18.73 28.29 -11.04
CA ASN A 69 -19.28 26.97 -11.39
C ASN A 69 -20.55 26.50 -10.66
N LYS A 70 -21.52 27.40 -10.38
CA LYS A 70 -22.83 27.00 -9.81
C LYS A 70 -23.53 25.90 -10.62
N ASP A 71 -23.49 25.99 -11.94
CA ASP A 71 -24.16 25.05 -12.83
C ASP A 71 -23.49 23.67 -12.83
N GLU A 72 -22.15 23.63 -12.79
CA GLU A 72 -21.40 22.38 -12.66
C GLU A 72 -21.66 21.72 -11.31
N ILE A 73 -21.62 22.51 -10.23
CA ILE A 73 -21.91 22.03 -8.87
C ILE A 73 -23.32 21.44 -8.82
N MET A 74 -24.31 22.14 -9.39
CA MET A 74 -25.69 21.65 -9.45
C MET A 74 -25.81 20.37 -10.29
N SER A 75 -25.01 20.23 -11.36
CA SER A 75 -24.98 19.03 -12.20
C SER A 75 -24.44 17.79 -11.47
N VAL A 76 -23.49 17.99 -10.55
CA VAL A 76 -22.90 16.92 -9.73
C VAL A 76 -23.90 16.39 -8.71
N PHE A 77 -24.73 17.27 -8.12
CA PHE A 77 -25.72 16.88 -7.12
C PHE A 77 -27.03 16.32 -7.71
N LYS A 78 -27.20 16.37 -9.02
CA LYS A 78 -28.38 15.81 -9.67
C LYS A 78 -28.43 14.29 -9.49
N GLU A 79 -29.57 13.77 -9.04
CA GLU A 79 -29.77 12.33 -8.89
C GLU A 79 -29.65 11.61 -10.24
N LYS A 80 -28.69 10.69 -10.33
CA LYS A 80 -28.45 9.85 -11.51
C LYS A 80 -28.98 8.42 -11.26
N PRO A 81 -29.48 7.72 -12.28
CA PRO A 81 -29.82 6.31 -12.16
C PRO A 81 -28.59 5.48 -11.76
N GLN A 82 -28.80 4.45 -10.95
CA GLN A 82 -27.72 3.61 -10.41
C GLN A 82 -26.80 3.04 -11.50
N GLN A 83 -27.33 2.72 -12.69
CA GLN A 83 -26.55 2.18 -13.80
C GLN A 83 -25.49 3.17 -14.32
N PHE A 84 -25.87 4.44 -14.47
CA PHE A 84 -24.94 5.49 -14.90
C PHE A 84 -23.90 5.79 -13.82
N VAL A 85 -24.31 5.80 -12.55
CA VAL A 85 -23.37 5.97 -11.43
C VAL A 85 -22.32 4.85 -11.42
N ILE A 86 -22.73 3.59 -11.60
CA ILE A 86 -21.80 2.46 -11.68
C ILE A 86 -20.85 2.64 -12.87
N GLN A 87 -21.34 3.07 -14.03
CA GLN A 87 -20.52 3.28 -15.21
C GLN A 87 -19.48 4.40 -14.99
N ASP A 88 -19.91 5.54 -14.44
CA ASP A 88 -19.03 6.67 -14.10
C ASP A 88 -17.94 6.23 -13.12
N LEU A 89 -18.31 5.49 -12.06
CA LEU A 89 -17.37 4.94 -11.09
C LEU A 89 -16.37 3.98 -11.72
N CYS A 90 -16.81 3.13 -12.65
CA CYS A 90 -15.92 2.22 -13.37
C CYS A 90 -14.89 2.97 -14.22
N LYS A 91 -15.32 4.04 -14.90
CA LYS A 91 -14.45 4.88 -15.73
C LYS A 91 -13.40 5.62 -14.90
N ILE A 92 -13.79 6.22 -13.77
CA ILE A 92 -12.89 7.00 -12.91
C ILE A 92 -11.87 6.10 -12.20
N THR A 93 -12.32 4.93 -11.73
CA THR A 93 -11.48 4.04 -10.90
C THR A 93 -10.81 2.91 -11.69
N PHE A 94 -11.06 2.81 -13.00
CA PHE A 94 -10.61 1.71 -13.85
C PHE A 94 -10.95 0.32 -13.28
N THR A 95 -12.16 0.17 -12.73
CA THR A 95 -12.64 -1.08 -12.14
C THR A 95 -13.84 -1.66 -12.89
N SER A 96 -14.19 -2.92 -12.58
CA SER A 96 -15.36 -3.58 -13.17
C SER A 96 -16.68 -3.23 -12.47
N LYS A 97 -17.79 -3.29 -13.22
CA LYS A 97 -19.14 -2.96 -12.73
C LYS A 97 -19.61 -3.78 -11.53
N HIS A 98 -19.10 -5.01 -11.38
CA HIS A 98 -19.51 -5.93 -10.32
C HIS A 98 -19.05 -5.48 -8.92
N ARG A 99 -17.98 -4.67 -8.84
CA ARG A 99 -17.50 -4.08 -7.58
C ARG A 99 -18.51 -3.10 -6.97
N TRP A 100 -19.25 -2.41 -7.83
CA TRP A 100 -20.19 -1.33 -7.47
C TRP A 100 -21.65 -1.77 -7.48
N ALA A 101 -21.93 -3.03 -7.81
CA ALA A 101 -23.26 -3.60 -7.67
C ALA A 101 -23.67 -3.69 -6.19
N LYS A 102 -24.97 -3.50 -5.93
CA LYS A 102 -25.53 -3.66 -4.57
C LYS A 102 -25.26 -5.08 -4.10
N ARG A 103 -24.61 -5.21 -2.94
CA ARG A 103 -24.42 -6.50 -2.27
C ARG A 103 -25.62 -6.80 -1.38
N LYS A 104 -25.90 -8.10 -1.20
CA LYS A 104 -26.95 -8.56 -0.27
C LYS A 104 -26.61 -8.10 1.16
N VAL A 105 -27.63 -7.72 1.92
CA VAL A 105 -27.50 -7.27 3.32
C VAL A 105 -26.78 -8.30 4.19
N GLU A 106 -26.99 -9.58 3.94
CA GLU A 106 -26.35 -10.69 4.63
C GLU A 106 -24.81 -10.62 4.60
N TYR A 107 -24.24 -10.21 3.47
CA TYR A 107 -22.79 -10.02 3.34
C TYR A 107 -22.26 -9.03 4.39
N PHE A 108 -22.98 -7.92 4.59
CA PHE A 108 -22.59 -6.91 5.56
C PHE A 108 -22.80 -7.38 7.00
N ARG A 109 -23.87 -8.15 7.27
CA ARG A 109 -24.14 -8.73 8.60
C ARG A 109 -23.03 -9.68 9.03
N LYS A 110 -22.61 -10.61 8.16
CA LYS A 110 -21.51 -11.56 8.46
C LYS A 110 -20.20 -10.84 8.76
N ARG A 111 -19.88 -9.79 8.00
CA ARG A 111 -18.67 -8.98 8.23
C ARG A 111 -18.68 -8.26 9.57
N ASN A 112 -19.82 -7.70 9.95
CA ASN A 112 -19.96 -6.99 11.23
C ASN A 112 -19.96 -7.96 12.43
N ALA A 113 -20.49 -9.17 12.27
CA ALA A 113 -20.45 -10.21 13.29
C ALA A 113 -19.00 -10.62 13.64
N LEU A 114 -18.15 -10.83 12.61
CA LEU A 114 -16.72 -11.14 12.81
C LEU A 114 -15.99 -10.03 13.58
N LYS A 115 -16.25 -8.75 13.25
CA LYS A 115 -15.66 -7.62 13.97
C LYS A 115 -16.08 -7.54 15.44
N ARG A 116 -17.30 -7.99 15.76
CA ARG A 116 -17.83 -7.96 17.14
C ARG A 116 -17.16 -9.04 17.99
N SER A 117 -17.01 -10.25 17.46
CA SER A 117 -16.27 -11.34 18.12
C SER A 117 -14.82 -10.97 18.45
N SER A 118 -14.11 -10.26 17.58
CA SER A 118 -12.73 -9.83 17.87
C SER A 118 -12.61 -8.77 18.99
N ARG A 119 -13.70 -8.12 19.39
CA ARG A 119 -13.72 -7.12 20.47
C ARG A 119 -14.06 -7.70 21.84
N GLU A 120 -14.50 -8.95 21.90
CA GLU A 120 -14.91 -9.64 23.14
C GLU A 120 -13.72 -10.30 23.87
N TRP A 121 -12.52 -10.29 23.27
CA TRP A 121 -11.29 -10.88 23.81
C TRP A 121 -10.24 -9.84 24.25
N LEU A 122 -10.66 -8.59 24.45
CA LEU A 122 -9.90 -7.48 25.05
C LEU A 122 -10.59 -7.03 26.32
#